data_AF-A0A963B3N2-F1
#
_entry.id   AF-A0A963B3N2-F1
#
_cell.length_a   1.000
_cell.length_b   1.000
_cell.length_c   1.000
_cell.angle_alpha   90.00
_cell.angle_beta   90.00
_cell.angle_gamma   90.00
#
_symmetry.space_group_name_H-M   'P 1'
#
loop_
_entity.id
_entity.type
_entity.pdbx_description
1 polymer ?
#
loop_
_entity_poly.entity_id
_entity_poly.type
_entity_poly.pdbx_seq_one_letter_code
_entity_poly.pdbx_strand_id
1 'polypeptide(L)'
;MAYCNMYFSLTAIGGNGSDWEALSVTVENDALAPNNEDRYYSSNIRFQLQSEEFDWFIDSNTPKLFRSLFGSTNIFKGKGYKRSIIYQFGQFIFTPENITTSEPQPDDLPYAGMLYASAGFKVRKENYADTLTLLAAANIHQFSVRKNYQLRFK
;
A
#
# COMPACT_ATOMS: atom_id res chain seq x y z
N MET A 1 -5.02 -17.33 -21.10
CA MET A 1 -5.73 -17.45 -19.81
C MET A 1 -5.75 -16.08 -19.18
N ALA A 2 -6.92 -15.65 -18.69
CA ALA A 2 -7.11 -14.31 -18.14
C ALA A 2 -6.94 -14.38 -16.62
N TYR A 3 -5.99 -13.61 -16.11
CA TYR A 3 -5.72 -13.44 -14.69
C TYR A 3 -6.88 -12.66 -14.07
N CYS A 4 -7.46 -13.17 -13.00
CA CYS A 4 -8.51 -12.49 -12.28
C CYS A 4 -8.12 -12.44 -10.81
N ASN A 5 -7.86 -11.24 -10.32
CA ASN A 5 -7.71 -10.97 -8.89
C ASN A 5 -8.97 -10.21 -8.52
N MET A 6 -9.69 -10.64 -7.48
CA MET A 6 -10.89 -9.92 -7.09
C MET A 6 -10.48 -8.72 -6.23
N TYR A 7 -10.94 -7.54 -6.65
CA TYR A 7 -10.65 -6.26 -6.02
C TYR A 7 -11.92 -5.73 -5.34
N PHE A 8 -11.88 -5.57 -4.01
CA PHE A 8 -12.92 -4.89 -3.26
C PHE A 8 -12.36 -3.61 -2.64
N SER A 9 -13.07 -2.50 -2.82
CA SER A 9 -12.73 -1.23 -2.18
C SER A 9 -13.98 -0.58 -1.62
N LEU A 10 -13.98 -0.34 -0.33
CA LEU A 10 -15.01 0.44 0.36
C LEU A 10 -14.42 1.79 0.73
N THR A 11 -15.14 2.88 0.47
CA THR A 11 -14.73 4.22 0.88
C THR A 11 -15.86 4.92 1.61
N ALA A 12 -15.58 5.38 2.81
CA ALA A 12 -16.43 6.29 3.56
C ALA A 12 -15.95 7.73 3.30
N ILE A 13 -16.89 8.65 3.05
CA ILE A 13 -16.63 10.07 2.82
C ILE A 13 -17.04 10.85 4.06
N GLY A 14 -16.18 11.76 4.51
CA GLY A 14 -16.40 12.64 5.65
C GLY A 14 -17.56 13.61 5.42
N GLY A 15 -18.31 13.89 6.48
CA GLY A 15 -19.33 14.95 6.48
C GLY A 15 -18.72 16.33 6.73
N ASN A 16 -19.53 17.38 6.55
CA ASN A 16 -19.10 18.77 6.78
C ASN A 16 -18.47 18.97 8.17
N GLY A 17 -17.27 19.58 8.19
CA GLY A 17 -16.54 19.91 9.42
C GLY A 17 -15.60 18.81 9.93
N SER A 18 -15.36 17.76 9.14
CA SER A 18 -14.35 16.74 9.40
C SER A 18 -13.00 17.17 8.83
N ASP A 19 -11.89 16.98 9.55
CA ASP A 19 -10.55 17.24 8.98
C ASP A 19 -10.16 16.22 7.87
N TRP A 20 -10.94 15.13 7.76
CA TRP A 20 -10.72 14.04 6.82
C TRP A 20 -11.84 13.95 5.79
N GLU A 21 -11.45 13.85 4.52
CA GLU A 21 -12.36 13.71 3.38
C GLU A 21 -12.78 12.26 3.18
N ALA A 22 -11.86 11.30 3.33
CA ALA A 22 -12.18 9.92 3.03
C ALA A 22 -11.32 8.93 3.82
N LEU A 23 -11.96 7.82 4.21
CA LEU A 23 -11.30 6.59 4.66
C LEU A 23 -11.67 5.47 3.69
N SER A 24 -10.66 4.84 3.10
CA SER A 24 -10.81 3.71 2.20
C SER A 24 -10.18 2.45 2.78
N VAL A 25 -10.87 1.32 2.61
CA VAL A 25 -10.33 -0.02 2.85
C VAL A 25 -10.39 -0.78 1.55
N THR A 26 -9.25 -1.28 1.11
CA THR A 26 -9.10 -2.06 -0.11
C THR A 26 -8.59 -3.44 0.24
N VAL A 27 -9.23 -4.46 -0.29
CA VAL A 27 -8.83 -5.86 -0.17
C VAL A 27 -8.73 -6.45 -1.55
N GLU A 28 -7.59 -7.05 -1.84
CA GLU A 28 -7.32 -7.83 -3.03
C GLU A 28 -6.99 -9.25 -2.59
N ASN A 29 -7.66 -10.23 -3.20
CA ASN A 29 -7.39 -11.62 -2.91
C ASN A 29 -7.77 -12.49 -4.11
N ASP A 30 -6.89 -13.43 -4.43
CA ASP A 30 -7.02 -14.32 -5.57
C ASP A 30 -7.93 -15.51 -5.25
N ALA A 31 -8.05 -15.90 -3.98
CA ALA A 31 -9.02 -16.87 -3.50
C ALA A 31 -10.49 -16.46 -3.72
N LEU A 32 -10.71 -15.18 -3.98
CA LEU A 32 -12.03 -14.65 -4.30
C LEU A 32 -12.33 -14.72 -5.80
N ALA A 33 -11.35 -14.97 -6.66
CA ALA A 33 -11.54 -15.02 -8.10
C ALA A 33 -12.07 -16.38 -8.59
N PRO A 34 -12.91 -16.40 -9.66
CA PRO A 34 -13.34 -17.65 -10.27
C PRO A 34 -12.11 -18.41 -10.78
N ASN A 35 -11.95 -19.65 -10.31
CA ASN A 35 -10.88 -20.61 -10.64
C ASN A 35 -9.59 -20.53 -9.80
N ASN A 36 -9.40 -19.53 -8.93
CA ASN A 36 -8.26 -19.45 -8.00
C ASN A 36 -6.90 -19.74 -8.68
N GLU A 37 -6.70 -19.22 -9.90
CA GLU A 37 -5.49 -19.41 -10.69
C GLU A 37 -4.50 -18.29 -10.38
N ASP A 38 -3.59 -18.50 -9.43
CA ASP A 38 -2.45 -17.60 -9.22
C ASP A 38 -1.15 -18.25 -9.67
N ARG A 39 -0.31 -17.44 -10.29
CA ARG A 39 1.14 -17.56 -10.22
C ARG A 39 1.63 -16.22 -9.68
N TYR A 40 2.04 -16.21 -8.40
CA TYR A 40 2.97 -15.26 -7.75
C TYR A 40 2.43 -14.10 -6.87
N TYR A 41 1.12 -13.78 -6.76
CA TYR A 41 0.60 -12.71 -5.88
C TYR A 41 -0.73 -13.08 -5.21
N SER A 42 -0.75 -13.20 -3.88
CA SER A 42 -1.84 -13.91 -3.21
C SER A 42 -2.87 -13.01 -2.53
N SER A 43 -2.42 -11.92 -1.88
CA SER A 43 -3.36 -11.00 -1.22
C SER A 43 -2.73 -9.65 -0.82
N ASN A 44 -3.58 -8.63 -0.78
CA ASN A 44 -3.28 -7.31 -0.21
C ASN A 44 -4.48 -6.79 0.61
N ILE A 45 -4.17 -6.11 1.71
CA ILE A 45 -5.11 -5.25 2.40
C ILE A 45 -4.47 -3.89 2.63
N ARG A 46 -5.21 -2.84 2.30
CA ARG A 46 -4.79 -1.44 2.40
C ARG A 46 -5.85 -0.60 3.08
N PHE A 47 -5.41 0.19 4.03
CA PHE A 47 -6.15 1.30 4.61
C PHE A 47 -5.58 2.59 4.04
N GLN A 48 -6.45 3.51 3.63
CA GLN A 48 -6.06 4.82 3.12
C GLN A 48 -6.91 5.89 3.79
N LEU A 49 -6.26 6.91 4.33
CA LEU A 49 -6.91 8.09 4.88
C LEU A 49 -6.51 9.31 4.05
N GLN A 50 -7.49 10.09 3.62
CA GLN A 50 -7.29 11.31 2.83
C GLN A 50 -7.87 12.52 3.59
N SER A 51 -7.06 13.58 3.71
CA SER A 51 -7.51 14.85 4.31
C SER A 51 -8.49 15.58 3.41
N GLU A 52 -9.23 16.54 3.96
CA GLU A 52 -9.89 17.56 3.13
C GLU A 52 -8.90 18.28 2.21
N GLU A 53 -9.44 18.82 1.12
CA GLU A 53 -8.66 19.63 0.19
C GLU A 53 -8.45 21.04 0.72
N PHE A 54 -7.23 21.52 0.56
CA PHE A 54 -6.86 22.87 0.94
C PHE A 54 -6.09 23.58 -0.19
N ASP A 55 -6.20 24.90 -0.21
CA ASP A 55 -5.57 25.73 -1.23
C ASP A 55 -4.08 25.94 -0.98
N TRP A 56 -3.61 25.81 0.27
CA TRP A 56 -2.23 26.08 0.65
C TRP A 56 -1.74 25.13 1.73
N PHE A 57 -0.49 24.70 1.61
CA PHE A 57 0.20 24.03 2.70
C PHE A 57 0.56 25.06 3.78
N ILE A 58 -0.09 24.99 4.95
CA ILE A 58 0.21 25.77 6.16
C ILE A 58 0.61 24.86 7.34
N ASP A 59 1.25 25.43 8.38
CA ASP A 59 1.85 24.60 9.45
C ASP A 59 0.82 23.69 10.14
N SER A 60 -0.44 24.11 10.18
CA SER A 60 -1.52 23.32 10.77
C SER A 60 -1.97 22.12 9.95
N ASN A 61 -1.78 22.13 8.62
CA ASN A 61 -2.29 21.09 7.73
C ASN A 61 -1.18 20.27 7.03
N THR A 62 0.10 20.54 7.30
CA THR A 62 1.22 19.86 6.62
C THR A 62 2.26 19.36 7.62
N PRO A 63 2.61 18.06 7.62
CA PRO A 63 3.69 17.56 8.47
C PRO A 63 5.03 18.25 8.17
N LYS A 64 5.77 18.57 9.24
CA LYS A 64 7.05 19.32 9.16
C LYS A 64 8.07 18.66 8.24
N LEU A 65 8.14 17.33 8.24
CA LEU A 65 9.06 16.57 7.38
C LEU A 65 8.83 16.87 5.89
N PHE A 66 7.58 16.94 5.44
CA PHE A 66 7.25 17.23 4.05
C PHE A 66 7.63 18.67 3.66
N ARG A 67 7.36 19.64 4.54
CA ARG A 67 7.81 21.03 4.33
C ARG A 67 9.32 21.11 4.18
N SER A 68 10.06 20.40 5.03
CA SER A 68 11.52 20.40 5.01
C SER A 68 12.08 19.81 3.72
N LEU A 69 11.49 18.72 3.22
CA LEU A 69 11.98 18.03 2.03
C LEU A 69 11.53 18.69 0.73
N PHE A 70 10.33 19.26 0.70
CA PHE A 70 9.66 19.63 -0.56
C PHE A 70 9.08 21.04 -0.60
N GLY A 71 9.18 21.82 0.47
CA GLY A 71 8.59 23.16 0.56
C GLY A 71 9.14 24.18 -0.44
N SER A 72 10.30 23.91 -1.05
CA SER A 72 10.87 24.74 -2.10
C SER A 72 10.27 24.47 -3.49
N THR A 73 9.66 23.30 -3.70
CA THR A 73 9.16 22.82 -5.00
C THR A 73 7.87 23.53 -5.44
N ASN A 74 7.61 23.52 -6.75
CA ASN A 74 6.39 24.11 -7.32
C ASN A 74 5.11 23.37 -6.90
N ILE A 75 5.22 22.14 -6.38
CA ILE A 75 4.09 21.37 -5.87
C ILE A 75 3.50 22.05 -4.61
N PHE A 76 4.35 22.72 -3.82
CA PHE A 76 3.96 23.43 -2.58
C PHE A 76 3.61 24.89 -2.78
N LYS A 77 3.85 25.44 -3.98
CA LYS A 77 3.70 26.87 -4.27
C LYS A 77 2.70 27.08 -5.40
N GLY A 78 1.97 28.17 -5.35
CA GLY A 78 1.11 28.60 -6.46
C GLY A 78 -0.39 28.54 -6.17
N LYS A 79 -1.10 29.50 -6.77
CA LYS A 79 -2.55 29.71 -6.70
C LYS A 79 -3.29 28.77 -7.63
N GLY A 80 -4.53 28.42 -7.26
CA GLY A 80 -5.44 27.62 -8.09
C GLY A 80 -5.12 26.12 -8.12
N TYR A 81 -4.32 25.64 -7.17
CA TYR A 81 -4.09 24.22 -6.95
C TYR A 81 -4.91 23.77 -5.74
N LYS A 82 -5.55 22.60 -5.84
CA LYS A 82 -6.14 21.88 -4.70
C LYS A 82 -5.17 20.81 -4.24
N ARG A 83 -5.01 20.68 -2.92
CA ARG A 83 -4.00 19.83 -2.30
C ARG A 83 -4.66 19.00 -1.22
N SER A 84 -4.28 17.73 -1.10
CA SER A 84 -4.70 16.86 -0.01
C SER A 84 -3.54 15.99 0.44
N ILE A 85 -3.59 15.53 1.69
CA ILE A 85 -2.64 14.59 2.26
C ILE A 85 -3.26 13.21 2.27
N ILE A 86 -2.43 12.22 1.98
CA ILE A 86 -2.81 10.82 2.00
C ILE A 86 -1.86 10.05 2.90
N TYR A 87 -2.44 9.29 3.81
CA TYR A 87 -1.75 8.27 4.58
C TYR A 87 -2.24 6.91 4.12
N GLN A 88 -1.33 5.97 3.92
CA GLN A 88 -1.67 4.58 3.64
C GLN A 88 -0.93 3.66 4.60
N PHE A 89 -1.58 2.56 4.94
CA PHE A 89 -0.99 1.45 5.64
C PHE A 89 -1.53 0.17 5.05
N GLY A 90 -0.67 -0.80 4.78
CA GLY A 90 -1.12 -2.06 4.23
C GLY A 90 -0.08 -3.15 4.29
N GLN A 91 -0.49 -4.32 3.79
CA GLN A 91 0.39 -5.47 3.63
C GLN A 91 0.20 -6.11 2.27
N PHE A 92 1.28 -6.67 1.76
CA PHE A 92 1.28 -7.59 0.63
C PHE A 92 1.70 -8.98 1.12
N ILE A 93 1.09 -10.02 0.57
CA ILE A 93 1.45 -11.42 0.80
C ILE A 93 1.71 -12.09 -0.55
N PHE A 94 2.85 -12.76 -0.62
CA PHE A 94 3.29 -13.58 -1.74
C PHE A 94 3.35 -15.04 -1.29
N THR A 95 2.85 -15.95 -2.12
CA THR A 95 2.92 -17.40 -1.90
C THR A 95 3.46 -18.09 -3.15
N PRO A 96 4.02 -19.31 -2.99
CA PRO A 96 4.21 -20.20 -4.14
C PRO A 96 2.87 -20.56 -4.78
N GLU A 97 2.93 -21.09 -6.01
CA GLU A 97 1.78 -21.63 -6.75
C GLU A 97 1.10 -22.76 -5.95
N ASN A 98 1.90 -23.66 -5.36
CA ASN A 98 1.38 -24.71 -4.49
C ASN A 98 1.34 -24.28 -3.01
N ILE A 99 0.20 -23.76 -2.57
CA ILE A 99 -0.02 -23.34 -1.17
C ILE A 99 -0.31 -24.48 -0.18
N THR A 100 -0.37 -25.72 -0.65
CA THR A 100 -0.64 -26.89 0.21
C THR A 100 0.63 -27.47 0.85
N THR A 101 1.80 -27.12 0.31
CA THR A 101 3.09 -27.55 0.84
C THR A 101 3.71 -26.48 1.74
N SER A 102 4.36 -26.95 2.80
CA SER A 102 5.20 -26.14 3.70
C SER A 102 6.69 -26.24 3.34
N GLU A 103 7.05 -27.09 2.39
CA GLU A 103 8.44 -27.23 1.94
C GLU A 103 8.82 -26.05 1.03
N PRO A 104 10.01 -25.43 1.22
CA PRO A 104 10.50 -24.42 0.31
C PRO A 104 10.55 -24.97 -1.12
N GLN A 105 9.93 -24.26 -2.06
CA GLN A 105 9.98 -24.56 -3.49
C GLN A 105 11.07 -23.66 -4.11
N PRO A 106 12.28 -24.18 -4.41
CA PRO A 106 13.42 -23.33 -4.80
C PRO A 106 13.24 -22.62 -6.14
N ASP A 107 12.36 -23.15 -6.99
CA ASP A 107 12.07 -22.64 -8.33
C ASP A 107 10.80 -21.75 -8.37
N ASP A 108 10.26 -21.40 -7.20
CA ASP A 108 9.03 -20.62 -7.04
C ASP A 108 9.19 -19.51 -5.99
N LEU A 109 8.20 -18.62 -5.88
CA LEU A 109 8.21 -17.59 -4.86
C LEU A 109 8.11 -18.19 -3.46
N PRO A 110 8.87 -17.65 -2.48
CA PRO A 110 8.71 -18.05 -1.10
C PRO A 110 7.42 -17.46 -0.52
N TYR A 111 6.94 -18.08 0.56
CA TYR A 111 6.03 -17.40 1.47
C TYR A 111 6.72 -16.16 2.04
N ALA A 112 6.23 -14.99 1.65
CA ALA A 112 6.78 -13.71 2.08
C ALA A 112 5.65 -12.70 2.29
N GLY A 113 5.80 -11.89 3.33
CA GLY A 113 4.94 -10.74 3.57
C GLY A 113 5.73 -9.44 3.53
N MET A 114 5.08 -8.35 3.15
CA MET A 114 5.64 -7.01 3.26
C MET A 114 4.60 -6.08 3.88
N LEU A 115 4.93 -5.47 5.02
CA LEU A 115 4.18 -4.34 5.56
C LEU A 115 4.71 -3.06 4.94
N TYR A 116 3.82 -2.14 4.62
CA TYR A 116 4.20 -0.80 4.21
C TYR A 116 3.31 0.24 4.87
N ALA A 117 3.93 1.40 5.09
CA ALA A 117 3.23 2.62 5.41
C ALA A 117 3.69 3.69 4.44
N SER A 118 2.78 4.56 4.04
CA SER A 118 3.11 5.69 3.19
C SER A 118 2.40 6.94 3.66
N ALA A 119 3.05 8.07 3.38
CA ALA A 119 2.48 9.38 3.56
C ALA A 119 2.84 10.21 2.34
N GLY A 120 1.88 10.94 1.80
CA GLY A 120 2.06 11.68 0.57
C GLY A 120 1.06 12.81 0.43
N PHE A 121 1.18 13.52 -0.68
CA PHE A 121 0.25 14.58 -1.04
C PHE A 121 -0.13 14.46 -2.50
N LYS A 122 -1.41 14.73 -2.77
CA LYS A 122 -1.94 14.94 -4.11
C LYS A 122 -2.10 16.43 -4.34
N VAL A 123 -1.73 16.86 -5.53
CA VAL A 123 -1.87 18.25 -5.95
C VAL A 123 -2.55 18.23 -7.31
N ARG A 124 -3.68 18.90 -7.44
CA ARG A 124 -4.45 18.94 -8.69
C ARG A 124 -4.82 20.37 -9.09
N LYS A 125 -4.94 20.56 -10.39
CA LYS A 125 -5.66 21.67 -11.04
C LYS A 125 -6.48 21.06 -12.18
N GLU A 126 -7.29 21.87 -12.84
CA GLU A 126 -8.20 21.43 -13.91
C GLU A 126 -7.59 20.44 -14.91
N ASN A 127 -6.34 20.64 -15.34
CA ASN A 127 -5.71 19.84 -16.40
C ASN A 127 -4.44 19.08 -15.98
N TYR A 128 -4.06 19.10 -14.70
CA TYR A 128 -2.89 18.35 -14.23
C TYR A 128 -3.07 17.87 -12.79
N ALA A 129 -2.50 16.71 -12.49
CA ALA A 129 -2.45 16.16 -11.15
C ALA A 129 -1.07 15.54 -10.89
N ASP A 130 -0.44 15.95 -9.80
CA ASP A 130 0.83 15.45 -9.30
C ASP A 130 0.60 14.72 -7.97
N THR A 131 1.37 13.67 -7.73
CA THR A 131 1.39 12.97 -6.44
C THR A 131 2.82 12.71 -6.02
N LEU A 132 3.14 13.01 -4.77
CA LEU A 132 4.39 12.60 -4.15
C LEU A 132 4.10 11.80 -2.90
N THR A 133 4.77 10.65 -2.77
CA THR A 133 4.57 9.72 -1.65
C THR A 133 5.93 9.29 -1.11
N LEU A 134 6.09 9.39 0.21
CA LEU A 134 7.14 8.69 0.94
C LEU A 134 6.57 7.35 1.39
N LEU A 135 7.24 6.27 1.01
CA LEU A 135 6.86 4.91 1.38
C LEU A 135 8.00 4.26 2.16
N ALA A 136 7.65 3.70 3.30
CA ALA A 136 8.51 2.82 4.08
C ALA A 136 7.90 1.43 4.06
N ALA A 137 8.73 0.41 3.82
CA ALA A 137 8.30 -0.98 3.80
C ALA A 137 9.28 -1.86 4.57
N ALA A 138 8.75 -2.92 5.18
CA ALA A 138 9.51 -3.91 5.90
C ALA A 138 8.98 -5.31 5.60
N ASN A 139 9.89 -6.26 5.46
CA ASN A 139 9.53 -7.66 5.27
C ASN A 139 8.96 -8.22 6.58
N ILE A 140 7.79 -8.86 6.48
CA ILE A 140 7.24 -9.71 7.52
C ILE A 140 7.78 -11.12 7.20
N HIS A 141 8.77 -11.54 7.99
CA HIS A 141 9.41 -12.87 7.99
C HIS A 141 9.24 -13.79 6.76
N GLN A 142 10.37 -14.11 6.12
CA GLN A 142 10.49 -15.25 5.22
C GLN A 142 10.50 -16.54 6.07
N PHE A 143 9.49 -17.41 5.94
CA PHE A 143 9.49 -18.72 6.59
C PHE A 143 10.57 -19.61 5.97
N SER A 144 11.82 -19.49 6.43
CA SER A 144 12.84 -20.52 6.21
C SER A 144 12.61 -21.61 7.25
N VAL A 145 11.92 -22.68 6.87
CA VAL A 145 11.85 -23.91 7.68
C VAL A 145 13.29 -24.39 7.90
N ARG A 146 13.79 -24.32 9.14
CA ARG A 146 15.11 -24.85 9.49
C ARG A 146 15.11 -26.36 9.19
N LYS A 147 15.93 -26.82 8.24
CA LYS A 147 16.23 -28.24 8.10
C LYS A 147 16.96 -28.71 9.36
N ASN A 148 16.27 -29.46 10.22
CA ASN A 148 16.91 -30.28 11.24
C ASN A 148 17.61 -31.46 10.55
N TYR A 149 18.83 -31.26 10.09
CA TYR A 149 19.71 -32.38 9.75
C TYR A 149 20.15 -33.05 11.06
N GLN A 150 19.43 -34.08 11.47
CA GLN A 150 19.94 -35.07 12.43
C GLN A 150 21.03 -35.86 11.69
N LEU A 151 22.30 -35.49 11.90
CA LEU A 151 23.44 -36.28 11.46
C LEU A 151 23.42 -37.61 12.25
N ARG A 152 22.86 -38.65 11.64
CA ARG A 152 23.09 -40.03 12.08
C ARG A 152 24.49 -40.44 11.62
N PHE A 153 25.44 -40.43 12.53
CA PHE A 153 26.68 -41.20 12.37
C PHE A 153 26.32 -42.69 12.45
N LYS A 154 26.61 -43.44 11.38
CA LYS A 154 26.71 -44.90 11.41
C LYS A 154 28.14 -45.28 11.68
#